data_AF-A0A318CTN3-F1
#
_entry.id   AF-A0A318CTN3-F1
#
_cell.length_a   1.000
_cell.length_b   1.000
_cell.length_c   1.000
_cell.angle_alpha   90.00
_cell.angle_beta   90.00
_cell.angle_gamma   90.00
#
_symmetry.space_group_name_H-M   'P 1'
#
loop_
_entity.id
_entity.type
_entity.pdbx_description
1 polymer ?
#
loop_
_entity_poly.entity_id
_entity_poly.type
_entity_poly.pdbx_seq_one_letter_code
_entity_poly.pdbx_strand_id
1 'polypeptide(L)'
;MTIDLLPALQIFADLMLFFAIIFFIRIVNKEMKKRSLVIDTDSFTEFKKFIEDSRHSADYLLETLNEGRKSFKEMAYVLDEKEKRLKFLIEESDSRLEEMRPSGSNRGERYEEVIKLAEQGLSEKEMAHVLNLTEGEIRLILDLDRKKNENA
;
A
#
# COMPACT_ATOMS: atom_id res chain seq x y z
N MET A 1 -53.97 -87.77 3.68
CA MET A 1 -52.65 -87.46 4.29
C MET A 1 -51.81 -86.56 3.39
N THR A 2 -52.39 -85.50 2.81
CA THR A 2 -51.63 -84.53 1.97
C THR A 2 -51.96 -83.08 2.32
N ILE A 3 -53.03 -82.84 3.08
CA ILE A 3 -53.53 -81.50 3.43
C ILE A 3 -52.72 -80.89 4.58
N ASP A 4 -52.13 -81.72 5.44
CA ASP A 4 -51.31 -81.28 6.58
C ASP A 4 -49.85 -80.95 6.20
N LEU A 5 -49.43 -81.30 4.97
CA LEU A 5 -48.03 -81.21 4.54
C LEU A 5 -47.68 -79.84 3.93
N LEU A 6 -48.64 -79.16 3.30
CA LEU A 6 -48.49 -77.79 2.80
C LEU A 6 -48.22 -76.75 3.91
N PRO A 7 -49.01 -76.69 5.00
CA PRO A 7 -48.76 -75.72 6.07
C PRO A 7 -47.45 -76.02 6.82
N ALA A 8 -47.08 -77.29 6.99
CA ALA A 8 -45.82 -77.67 7.59
C ALA A 8 -44.60 -77.20 6.77
N LEU A 9 -44.67 -77.32 5.44
CA LEU A 9 -43.60 -76.85 4.54
C LEU A 9 -43.47 -75.32 4.58
N GLN A 10 -44.60 -74.59 4.62
CA GLN A 10 -44.58 -73.13 4.71
C GLN A 10 -43.98 -72.64 6.02
N ILE A 11 -44.30 -73.27 7.15
CA ILE A 11 -43.70 -72.97 8.45
C ILE A 11 -42.19 -73.23 8.42
N PHE A 12 -41.76 -74.34 7.80
CA PHE A 12 -40.33 -74.66 7.68
C PHE A 12 -39.58 -73.63 6.81
N ALA A 13 -40.18 -73.21 5.70
CA ALA A 13 -39.60 -72.18 4.83
C ALA A 13 -39.48 -70.84 5.55
N ASP A 14 -40.49 -70.44 6.33
CA ASP A 14 -40.46 -69.20 7.10
C ASP A 14 -39.41 -69.27 8.22
N LEU A 15 -39.28 -70.42 8.90
CA LEU A 15 -38.25 -70.65 9.91
C LEU A 15 -36.84 -70.55 9.31
N MET A 16 -36.63 -71.17 8.14
CA MET A 16 -35.35 -71.08 7.41
C MET A 16 -35.03 -69.64 7.00
N LEU A 17 -36.03 -68.90 6.53
CA LEU A 17 -35.88 -67.50 6.14
C LEU A 17 -35.56 -66.62 7.36
N PHE A 18 -36.21 -66.87 8.50
CA PHE A 18 -35.91 -66.20 9.76
C PHE A 18 -34.47 -66.45 10.22
N PHE A 19 -33.99 -67.69 10.16
CA PHE A 19 -32.59 -68.01 10.47
C PHE A 19 -31.61 -67.38 9.48
N ALA A 20 -31.94 -67.34 8.19
CA ALA A 20 -31.13 -66.69 7.16
C ALA A 20 -30.99 -65.19 7.42
N ILE A 21 -32.08 -64.50 7.79
CA ILE A 21 -32.06 -63.08 8.15
C ILE A 21 -31.19 -62.86 9.40
N ILE A 22 -31.35 -63.66 10.44
CA ILE A 22 -30.53 -63.55 11.66
C ILE A 22 -29.04 -63.77 11.34
N PHE A 23 -28.73 -64.76 10.51
CA PHE A 23 -27.36 -65.03 10.09
C PHE A 23 -26.77 -63.88 9.29
N PHE A 24 -27.55 -63.30 8.36
CA PHE A 24 -27.15 -62.15 7.56
C PHE A 24 -26.92 -60.90 8.43
N ILE A 25 -27.80 -60.64 9.40
CA ILE A 25 -27.60 -59.55 10.36
C ILE A 25 -26.35 -59.79 11.19
N ARG A 26 -26.11 -61.03 11.64
CA ARG A 26 -24.90 -61.35 12.43
C ARG A 26 -23.61 -61.17 11.64
N ILE A 27 -23.56 -61.63 10.39
CA ILE A 27 -22.35 -61.52 9.57
C ILE A 27 -22.08 -60.06 9.21
N VAL A 28 -23.11 -59.31 8.80
CA VAL A 28 -22.99 -57.88 8.49
C VAL A 28 -22.60 -57.09 9.73
N ASN A 29 -23.23 -57.34 10.89
CA ASN A 29 -22.89 -56.63 12.13
C ASN A 29 -21.46 -56.98 12.61
N LYS A 30 -21.01 -58.23 12.42
CA LYS A 30 -19.63 -58.63 12.72
C LYS A 30 -18.62 -57.93 11.82
N GLU A 31 -18.92 -57.80 10.53
CA GLU A 31 -18.06 -57.08 9.58
C GLU A 31 -18.09 -55.56 9.80
N MET A 32 -19.26 -54.99 10.09
CA MET A 32 -19.42 -53.56 10.41
C MET A 32 -18.67 -53.19 11.68
N LYS A 33 -18.78 -53.99 12.76
CA LYS A 33 -18.02 -53.77 14.00
C LYS A 33 -16.51 -53.87 13.79
N LYS A 34 -16.05 -54.75 12.89
CA LYS A 34 -14.63 -54.88 12.57
C LYS A 34 -14.12 -53.71 11.71
N ARG A 35 -14.94 -53.19 10.79
CA ARG A 35 -14.60 -52.03 9.96
C ARG A 35 -14.68 -50.69 10.73
N SER A 36 -15.67 -50.50 11.60
CA SER A 36 -15.84 -49.25 12.34
C SER A 36 -14.71 -49.01 13.34
N LEU A 37 -14.25 -50.06 14.04
CA LEU A 37 -13.18 -49.95 15.03
C LEU A 37 -11.80 -49.64 14.43
N VAL A 38 -11.55 -50.12 13.21
CA VAL A 38 -10.27 -49.94 12.51
C VAL A 38 -10.21 -48.60 11.76
N ILE A 39 -11.33 -48.09 11.27
CA ILE A 39 -11.36 -46.84 10.47
C ILE A 39 -11.53 -45.60 11.36
N ASP A 40 -12.28 -45.64 12.46
CA ASP A 40 -12.52 -44.42 13.25
C ASP A 40 -11.31 -43.96 14.06
N THR A 41 -10.53 -44.88 14.63
CA THR A 41 -9.51 -44.50 15.62
C THR A 41 -8.27 -43.86 14.98
N ASP A 42 -7.84 -44.38 13.83
CA ASP A 42 -6.63 -43.94 13.15
C ASP A 42 -6.90 -42.62 12.40
N SER A 43 -8.01 -42.54 11.66
CA SER A 43 -8.43 -41.34 10.95
C SER A 43 -8.75 -40.17 11.88
N PHE A 44 -9.31 -40.42 13.06
CA PHE A 44 -9.53 -39.38 14.07
C PHE A 44 -8.22 -38.86 14.68
N THR A 45 -7.22 -39.74 14.80
CA THR A 45 -5.88 -39.37 15.28
C THR A 45 -5.15 -38.52 14.25
N GLU A 46 -5.20 -38.90 12.97
CA GLU A 46 -4.67 -38.07 11.87
C GLU A 46 -5.39 -36.73 11.78
N PHE A 47 -6.73 -36.69 11.90
CA PHE A 47 -7.49 -35.46 11.92
C PHE A 47 -7.08 -34.54 13.08
N LYS A 48 -6.89 -35.08 14.28
CA LYS A 48 -6.37 -34.31 15.42
C LYS A 48 -4.98 -33.73 15.13
N LYS A 49 -4.09 -34.53 14.54
CA LYS A 49 -2.76 -34.09 14.14
C LYS A 49 -2.81 -32.96 13.11
N PHE A 50 -3.69 -33.06 12.11
CA PHE A 50 -3.90 -31.97 11.14
C PHE A 50 -4.45 -30.68 11.78
N ILE A 51 -5.33 -30.79 12.78
CA ILE A 51 -5.83 -29.63 13.52
C ILE A 51 -4.72 -28.99 14.36
N GLU A 52 -3.86 -29.80 15.00
CA GLU A 52 -2.69 -29.34 15.74
C GLU A 52 -1.69 -28.61 14.80
N ASP A 53 -1.37 -29.21 13.66
CA ASP A 53 -0.47 -28.65 12.65
C ASP A 53 -1.05 -27.35 12.05
N SER A 54 -2.38 -27.30 11.85
CA SER A 54 -3.07 -26.09 11.38
C SER A 54 -3.04 -24.97 12.42
N ARG A 55 -3.17 -25.29 13.72
CA ARG A 55 -3.06 -24.30 14.81
C ARG A 55 -1.66 -23.74 14.88
N HIS A 56 -0.64 -24.59 14.85
CA HIS A 56 0.75 -24.16 14.83
C HIS A 56 1.05 -23.25 13.63
N SER A 57 0.51 -23.59 12.46
CA SER A 57 0.66 -22.76 11.24
C SER A 57 -0.08 -21.42 11.36
N ALA A 58 -1.24 -21.40 12.00
CA ALA A 58 -2.00 -20.17 12.26
C ALA A 58 -1.30 -19.26 13.28
N ASP A 59 -0.72 -19.82 14.34
CA ASP A 59 0.06 -19.08 15.34
C ASP A 59 1.30 -18.45 14.70
N TYR A 60 2.03 -19.20 13.86
CA TYR A 60 3.16 -18.68 13.10
C TYR A 60 2.75 -17.56 12.12
N LEU A 61 1.60 -17.70 11.45
CA LEU A 61 1.07 -16.64 10.59
C LEU A 61 0.70 -15.39 11.40
N LEU A 62 0.09 -15.54 12.57
CA LEU A 62 -0.23 -14.42 13.43
C LEU A 62 1.02 -13.71 13.96
N GLU A 63 2.06 -14.47 14.32
CA GLU A 63 3.34 -13.92 14.76
C GLU A 63 4.01 -13.13 13.64
N THR A 64 4.13 -13.72 12.43
CA THR A 64 4.70 -13.03 11.26
C THR A 64 3.90 -11.80 10.83
N LEU A 65 2.56 -11.83 10.94
CA LEU A 65 1.72 -10.65 10.70
C LEU A 65 1.94 -9.57 11.75
N ASN A 66 2.14 -9.94 13.01
CA ASN A 66 2.38 -8.98 14.08
C ASN A 66 3.77 -8.32 13.94
N GLU A 67 4.79 -9.12 13.58
CA GLU A 67 6.11 -8.62 13.22
C GLU A 67 6.05 -7.70 11.98
N GLY A 68 5.32 -8.12 10.94
CA GLY A 68 5.08 -7.32 9.74
C GLY A 68 4.41 -5.99 10.05
N ARG A 69 3.40 -6.00 10.93
CA ARG A 69 2.72 -4.78 11.41
C ARG A 69 3.68 -3.86 12.17
N LYS A 70 4.58 -4.41 13.00
CA LYS A 70 5.59 -3.64 13.72
C LYS A 70 6.58 -2.98 12.75
N SER A 71 7.08 -3.73 11.77
CA SER A 71 7.96 -3.23 10.72
C SER A 71 7.30 -2.13 9.88
N PHE A 72 6.03 -2.32 9.50
CA PHE A 72 5.27 -1.30 8.78
C PHE A 72 5.11 -0.01 9.58
N LYS A 73 4.87 -0.12 10.90
CA LYS A 73 4.79 1.05 11.79
C LYS A 73 6.13 1.79 11.88
N GLU A 74 7.24 1.07 11.94
CA GLU A 74 8.58 1.65 11.94
C GLU A 74 8.89 2.34 10.61
N MET A 75 8.56 1.71 9.48
CA MET A 75 8.71 2.30 8.15
C MET A 75 7.84 3.56 7.98
N ALA A 76 6.60 3.55 8.47
CA ALA A 76 5.72 4.72 8.45
C ALA A 76 6.30 5.88 9.27
N TYR A 77 6.91 5.58 10.43
CA TYR A 77 7.58 6.60 11.25
C TYR A 77 8.79 7.21 10.53
N VAL A 78 9.65 6.37 9.93
CA VAL A 78 10.79 6.84 9.15
C VAL A 78 10.33 7.69 7.96
N LEU A 79 9.24 7.30 7.30
CA LEU A 79 8.69 8.06 6.17
C LEU A 79 8.20 9.44 6.60
N ASP A 80 7.46 9.54 7.72
CA ASP A 80 7.01 10.82 8.30
C ASP A 80 8.19 11.72 8.68
N GLU A 81 9.26 11.16 9.26
CA GLU A 81 10.47 11.91 9.58
C GLU A 81 11.15 12.45 8.31
N LYS A 82 11.24 11.62 7.27
CA LYS A 82 11.81 12.02 5.96
C LYS A 82 10.96 13.09 5.28
N GLU A 83 9.64 12.96 5.33
CA GLU A 83 8.70 13.94 4.79
C GLU A 83 8.86 15.30 5.49
N LYS A 84 8.87 15.30 6.83
CA LYS A 84 9.09 16.52 7.63
C LYS A 84 10.42 17.19 7.31
N ARG A 85 11.50 16.40 7.21
CA ARG A 85 12.82 16.92 6.85
C ARG A 85 12.84 17.50 5.44
N LEU A 86 12.19 16.84 4.49
CA LEU A 86 12.11 17.34 3.12
C LEU A 86 11.30 18.64 3.05
N LYS A 87 10.17 18.70 3.75
CA LYS A 87 9.35 19.90 3.85
C LYS A 87 10.12 21.07 4.47
N PHE A 88 10.88 20.81 5.54
CA PHE A 88 11.73 21.83 6.16
C PHE A 88 12.80 22.35 5.19
N LEU A 89 13.46 21.47 4.44
CA LEU A 89 14.47 21.89 3.45
C LEU A 89 13.85 22.70 2.31
N ILE A 90 12.64 22.35 1.87
CA ILE A 90 11.90 23.13 0.86
C ILE A 90 11.58 24.51 1.40
N GLU A 91 11.03 24.60 2.61
CA GLU A 91 10.68 25.87 3.26
C GLU A 91 11.92 26.75 3.52
N GLU A 92 13.04 26.15 3.92
CA GLU A 92 14.33 26.84 4.05
C GLU A 92 14.84 27.34 2.68
N SER A 93 14.68 26.55 1.62
CA SER A 93 15.07 26.98 0.28
C SER A 93 14.18 28.10 -0.26
N ASP A 94 12.87 28.03 -0.04
CA ASP A 94 11.90 29.04 -0.49
C ASP A 94 12.10 30.37 0.25
N SER A 95 12.33 30.33 1.56
CA SER A 95 12.65 31.53 2.35
C SER A 95 13.95 32.20 1.91
N ARG A 96 15.01 31.42 1.62
CA ARG A 96 16.25 31.95 1.04
C ARG A 96 16.04 32.53 -0.36
N LEU A 97 15.17 31.94 -1.17
CA LEU A 97 14.82 32.48 -2.49
C LEU A 97 14.03 33.78 -2.39
N GLU A 98 13.13 33.91 -1.42
CA GLU A 98 12.43 35.17 -1.12
C GLU A 98 13.39 36.26 -0.61
N GLU A 99 14.38 35.92 0.23
CA GLU A 99 15.42 36.86 0.65
C GLU A 99 16.37 37.28 -0.50
N MET A 100 16.63 36.38 -1.45
CA MET A 100 17.43 36.67 -2.64
C MET A 100 16.65 37.32 -3.79
N ARG A 101 15.32 37.41 -3.71
CA ARG A 101 14.54 38.16 -4.71
C ARG A 101 14.83 39.64 -4.51
N PRO A 102 15.51 40.32 -5.46
CA PRO A 102 15.63 41.76 -5.39
C PRO A 102 14.22 42.32 -5.49
N SER A 103 13.78 43.02 -4.45
CA SER A 103 12.48 43.71 -4.39
C SER A 103 12.17 44.35 -5.75
N GLY A 104 11.24 43.73 -6.48
CA GLY A 104 10.96 44.00 -7.89
C GLY A 104 10.27 45.33 -8.13
N SER A 105 10.12 46.19 -7.12
CA SER A 105 9.39 47.45 -7.20
C SER A 105 10.24 48.62 -7.70
N ASN A 106 11.57 48.53 -7.68
CA ASN A 106 12.45 49.70 -7.89
C ASN A 106 13.12 49.75 -9.28
N ARG A 107 12.84 48.79 -10.17
CA ARG A 107 13.47 48.74 -11.51
C ARG A 107 12.83 49.69 -12.52
N GLY A 108 11.50 49.88 -12.44
CA GLY A 108 10.79 50.82 -13.32
C GLY A 108 11.11 52.29 -12.99
N GLU A 109 11.13 52.63 -11.70
CA GLU A 109 11.46 53.99 -11.23
C GLU A 109 12.89 54.38 -11.60
N ARG A 110 13.86 53.47 -11.41
CA ARG A 110 15.25 53.70 -11.82
C ARG A 110 15.41 53.85 -13.33
N TYR A 111 14.62 53.15 -14.14
CA TYR A 111 14.66 53.30 -15.60
C TYR A 111 14.22 54.70 -16.04
N GLU A 112 13.10 55.19 -15.49
CA GLU A 112 12.62 56.55 -15.77
C GLU A 112 13.58 57.64 -15.26
N GLU A 113 14.23 57.42 -14.12
CA GLU A 113 15.24 58.33 -13.58
C GLU A 113 16.50 58.41 -14.46
N VAL A 114 16.98 57.28 -15.00
CA VAL A 114 18.10 57.27 -15.95
C VAL A 114 17.77 58.05 -17.21
N ILE A 115 16.56 57.88 -17.76
CA ILE A 115 16.14 58.61 -18.97
C ILE A 115 16.09 60.12 -18.70
N LYS A 116 15.50 60.55 -17.58
CA LYS A 116 15.44 61.98 -17.21
C LYS A 116 16.82 62.61 -17.03
N LEU A 117 17.77 61.90 -16.41
CA LEU A 117 19.13 62.40 -16.23
C LEU A 117 19.90 62.46 -17.57
N ALA A 118 19.65 61.52 -18.47
CA ALA A 118 20.23 61.55 -19.81
C ALA A 118 19.67 62.70 -20.66
N GLU A 119 18.36 63.01 -20.54
CA GLU A 119 17.74 64.20 -21.15
C GLU A 119 18.32 65.52 -20.62
N GLN A 120 18.78 65.53 -19.37
CA GLN A 120 19.49 66.66 -18.75
C GLN A 120 20.96 66.79 -19.21
N GLY A 121 21.45 65.86 -20.02
CA GLY A 121 22.80 65.89 -20.61
C GLY A 121 23.91 65.41 -19.66
N LEU A 122 23.57 64.69 -18.59
CA LEU A 122 24.58 64.10 -17.69
C LEU A 122 25.34 62.97 -18.39
N SER A 123 26.61 62.80 -18.03
CA SER A 123 27.41 61.68 -18.54
C SER A 123 27.05 60.35 -17.87
N GLU A 124 27.27 59.24 -18.57
CA GLU A 124 27.00 57.88 -18.06
C GLU A 124 27.70 57.60 -16.71
N LYS A 125 28.88 58.20 -16.50
CA LYS A 125 29.65 58.08 -15.26
C LYS A 125 29.02 58.81 -14.08
N GLU A 126 28.47 59.99 -14.34
CA GLU A 126 27.78 60.80 -13.33
C GLU A 126 26.45 60.16 -12.96
N MET A 127 25.70 59.64 -13.94
CA MET A 127 24.46 58.90 -13.69
C MET A 127 24.70 57.62 -12.89
N ALA A 128 25.75 56.87 -13.21
CA ALA A 128 26.17 55.69 -12.45
C ALA A 128 26.45 56.03 -10.98
N HIS A 129 27.14 57.15 -10.73
CA HIS A 129 27.44 57.61 -9.38
C HIS A 129 26.20 58.11 -8.62
N VAL A 130 25.29 58.82 -9.29
CA VAL A 130 24.07 59.39 -8.65
C VAL A 130 23.05 58.29 -8.32
N LEU A 131 22.85 57.33 -9.22
CA LEU A 131 21.83 56.29 -9.08
C LEU A 131 22.37 55.00 -8.44
N ASN A 132 23.65 54.97 -8.08
CA ASN A 132 24.36 53.80 -7.56
C ASN A 132 24.15 52.57 -8.48
N LEU A 133 24.28 52.80 -9.78
CA LEU A 133 24.20 51.80 -10.84
C LEU A 133 25.55 51.68 -11.52
N THR A 134 25.82 50.54 -12.15
CA THR A 134 27.05 50.38 -12.94
C THR A 134 26.93 51.13 -14.27
N GLU A 135 28.05 51.63 -14.81
CA GLU A 135 28.08 52.28 -16.14
C GLU A 135 27.48 51.36 -17.23
N GLY A 136 27.67 50.04 -17.10
CA GLY A 136 27.08 49.04 -18.00
C GLY A 136 25.55 48.95 -17.93
N GLU A 137 24.96 49.07 -16.72
CA GLU A 137 23.50 49.09 -16.55
C GLU A 137 22.89 50.37 -17.12
N ILE A 138 23.52 51.53 -16.90
CA ILE A 138 23.09 52.81 -17.48
C ILE A 138 23.09 52.74 -19.01
N ARG A 139 24.20 52.28 -19.60
CA ARG A 139 24.32 52.14 -21.05
C ARG A 139 23.28 51.19 -21.64
N LEU A 140 23.02 50.07 -20.97
CA LEU A 140 22.00 49.12 -21.40
C LEU A 140 20.59 49.75 -21.39
N ILE A 141 20.26 50.53 -20.36
CA ILE A 141 18.98 51.25 -20.25
C ILE A 141 18.80 52.24 -21.41
N LEU A 142 19.84 53.01 -21.73
CA LEU A 142 19.82 53.99 -22.82
C LEU A 142 19.75 53.33 -24.20
N ASP A 143 20.49 52.24 -24.42
CA ASP A 143 20.45 51.48 -25.67
C ASP A 143 19.06 50.85 -25.91
N LEU A 144 18.40 50.38 -24.83
CA LEU A 144 17.03 49.87 -24.90
C LEU A 144 16.01 50.97 -25.22
N ASP A 145 16.14 52.15 -24.62
CA ASP A 145 15.27 53.29 -24.93
C ASP A 145 15.44 53.78 -26.38
N ARG A 146 16.69 53.91 -26.85
CA ARG A 146 16.97 54.25 -28.25
C ARG A 146 16.33 53.24 -29.20
N LYS A 147 16.51 51.94 -28.94
CA LYS A 147 15.93 50.88 -29.77
C LYS A 147 14.40 50.90 -29.73
N LYS A 148 13.79 51.22 -28.60
CA LYS A 148 12.33 51.38 -28.49
C LYS A 148 11.84 52.55 -29.34
N ASN A 149 12.52 53.69 -29.31
CA ASN A 149 12.19 54.87 -30.12
C ASN A 149 12.45 54.65 -31.63
N GLU A 150 13.42 53.81 -32.01
CA GLU A 150 13.67 53.43 -33.41
C GLU A 150 12.61 52.48 -33.98
N ASN A 151 11.88 51.73 -33.13
CA ASN A 151 10.84 50.78 -33.53
C ASN A 151 9.41 51.29 -33.26
N ALA A 152 9.26 52.56 -32.89
CA ALA A 152 7.97 53.25 -32.69
C ALA A 152 7.58 54.05 -33.93
#